data_AF-A0A560EXT7-F1
#
_entry.id   AF-A0A560EXT7-F1
#
_cell.length_a   1.000
_cell.length_b   1.000
_cell.length_c   1.000
_cell.angle_alpha   90.00
_cell.angle_beta   90.00
_cell.angle_gamma   90.00
#
_symmetry.space_group_name_H-M   'P 1'
#
loop_
_entity.id
_entity.type
_entity.pdbx_description
1 polymer ?
#
loop_
_entity_poly.entity_id
_entity_poly.type
_entity_poly.pdbx_seq_one_letter_code
_entity_poly.pdbx_strand_id
1 'polypeptide(L)'
;MGVFSRYKAVLESDDNPMSVKTALQLINKELDEYLGGIQGEFDPDTRFAITWFEQNGLKTGDYGTANSIATARGISVESVKHAGIVESAAGKVRILVRDELDEDWDPEDDRHLTVWECLQHLVRQHEKDGISHDTAVLLKKINTQAEAVKDLAYCLYDISANKRKDAKEATAYNALIADWAELTKAAAAIHDTRGDRQIRLDI
;
A
#
# COMPACT_ATOMS: atom_id res chain seq x y z
N MET A 1 -41.23 3.58 -16.50
CA MET A 1 -40.84 4.94 -16.94
C MET A 1 -40.04 5.56 -15.81
N GLY A 2 -38.72 5.64 -15.74
CA GLY A 2 -37.62 5.50 -16.70
C GLY A 2 -36.50 6.42 -16.18
N VAL A 3 -35.59 5.90 -15.34
CA VAL A 3 -34.48 6.68 -14.75
C VAL A 3 -33.18 5.87 -14.78
N PHE A 4 -32.84 5.27 -15.92
CA PHE A 4 -31.50 4.71 -16.15
C PHE A 4 -31.15 4.82 -17.64
N SER A 5 -30.57 5.96 -18.02
CA SER A 5 -29.77 6.15 -19.25
C SER A 5 -29.47 7.64 -19.34
N ARG A 6 -28.38 8.11 -18.72
CA ARG A 6 -27.97 9.52 -18.88
C ARG A 6 -26.63 9.79 -19.53
N TYR A 7 -25.89 8.77 -19.99
CA TYR A 7 -24.78 8.99 -20.92
C TYR A 7 -24.70 7.81 -21.89
N LYS A 8 -25.00 8.06 -23.18
CA LYS A 8 -25.06 7.03 -24.24
C LYS A 8 -23.68 6.67 -24.81
N ALA A 9 -22.71 7.56 -24.63
CA ALA A 9 -21.29 7.35 -24.90
C ALA A 9 -20.49 8.45 -24.19
N VAL A 10 -19.28 8.16 -23.75
CA VAL A 10 -18.28 9.19 -23.45
C VAL A 10 -17.67 9.57 -24.79
N LEU A 11 -17.66 10.86 -25.13
CA LEU A 11 -17.16 11.35 -26.41
C LEU A 11 -15.74 11.91 -26.23
N GLU A 12 -14.87 11.68 -27.21
CA GLU A 12 -13.53 12.27 -27.29
C GLU A 12 -13.62 13.75 -27.74
N SER A 13 -12.51 14.50 -27.67
CA SER A 13 -12.46 15.93 -28.05
C SER A 13 -12.79 16.21 -29.53
N ASP A 14 -12.84 15.15 -30.34
CA ASP A 14 -13.16 15.12 -31.76
C ASP A 14 -14.59 14.59 -32.05
N ASP A 15 -15.44 14.47 -31.02
CA ASP A 15 -16.84 14.07 -31.09
C ASP A 15 -17.10 12.58 -31.45
N ASN A 16 -16.05 11.74 -31.42
CA ASN A 16 -16.18 10.28 -31.60
C ASN A 16 -16.43 9.52 -30.28
N PRO A 17 -17.11 8.35 -30.32
CA PRO A 17 -17.27 7.50 -29.14
C PRO A 17 -15.93 7.01 -28.61
N MET A 18 -15.62 7.37 -27.35
CA MET A 18 -14.40 6.96 -26.67
C MET A 18 -14.34 5.45 -26.56
N SER A 19 -13.24 4.87 -27.05
CA SER A 19 -13.02 3.44 -26.88
C SER A 19 -12.70 3.12 -25.42
N VAL A 20 -13.05 1.92 -24.95
CA VAL A 20 -12.67 1.44 -23.59
C VAL A 20 -11.16 1.53 -23.39
N LYS A 21 -10.38 1.30 -24.46
CA LYS A 21 -8.93 1.45 -24.45
C LYS A 21 -8.50 2.89 -24.20
N THR A 22 -9.11 3.87 -24.89
CA THR A 22 -8.83 5.29 -24.69
C THR A 22 -9.19 5.72 -23.27
N ALA A 23 -10.35 5.28 -22.76
CA ALA A 23 -10.78 5.57 -21.40
C ALA A 23 -9.80 5.03 -20.34
N LEU A 24 -9.34 3.78 -20.49
CA LEU A 24 -8.33 3.19 -19.61
C LEU A 24 -6.98 3.92 -19.70
N GLN A 25 -6.57 4.37 -20.88
CA GLN A 25 -5.33 5.15 -21.05
C GLN A 25 -5.41 6.51 -20.35
N LEU A 26 -6.56 7.20 -20.43
CA LEU A 26 -6.78 8.45 -19.70
C LEU A 26 -6.81 8.22 -18.19
N ILE A 27 -7.51 7.20 -17.71
CA ILE A 27 -7.53 6.83 -16.28
C ILE A 27 -6.12 6.53 -15.78
N ASN A 28 -5.35 5.72 -16.50
CA ASN A 28 -3.98 5.39 -16.11
C ASN A 28 -3.08 6.63 -16.14
N LYS A 29 -3.25 7.53 -17.10
CA LYS A 29 -2.48 8.78 -17.16
C LYS A 29 -2.76 9.70 -15.98
N GLU A 30 -4.03 9.91 -15.64
CA GLU A 30 -4.43 10.72 -14.47
C GLU A 30 -3.96 10.05 -13.18
N LEU A 31 -4.01 8.72 -13.10
CA LEU A 31 -3.47 7.95 -11.98
C LEU A 31 -1.95 8.12 -11.87
N ASP A 32 -1.20 8.04 -12.96
CA ASP A 32 0.25 8.26 -12.99
C ASP A 32 0.62 9.66 -12.51
N GLU A 33 -0.14 10.69 -12.91
CA GLU A 33 0.06 12.07 -12.50
C GLU A 33 -0.24 12.27 -11.00
N TYR A 34 -1.36 11.72 -10.52
CA TYR A 34 -1.73 11.70 -9.10
C TYR A 34 -0.67 11.00 -8.24
N LEU A 35 -0.27 9.78 -8.63
CA LEU A 35 0.72 8.99 -7.93
C LEU A 35 2.10 9.66 -7.93
N GLY A 36 2.49 10.30 -9.03
CA GLY A 36 3.72 11.08 -9.13
C GLY A 36 3.77 12.27 -8.14
N GLY A 37 2.63 12.93 -7.91
CA GLY A 37 2.50 14.00 -6.93
C GLY A 37 2.61 13.51 -5.48
N ILE A 38 1.93 12.40 -5.15
CA ILE A 38 1.86 11.88 -3.77
C ILE A 38 3.14 11.18 -3.35
N GLN A 39 3.93 10.64 -4.29
CA GLN A 39 5.20 10.02 -3.93
C GLN A 39 6.13 10.95 -3.13
N GLY A 40 6.00 12.28 -3.27
CA GLY A 40 6.73 13.25 -2.47
C GLY A 40 6.28 13.34 -1.01
N GLU A 41 5.04 12.97 -0.70
CA GLU A 41 4.40 13.11 0.63
C GLU A 41 4.68 11.93 1.56
N PHE A 42 5.06 10.77 1.01
CA PHE A 42 5.47 9.61 1.81
C PHE A 42 6.74 9.86 2.61
N ASP A 43 6.88 9.13 3.72
CA ASP A 43 8.09 9.11 4.51
C ASP A 43 9.31 8.65 3.66
N PRO A 44 10.54 9.11 3.99
CA PRO A 44 11.72 8.82 3.19
C PRO A 44 11.98 7.32 2.95
N ASP A 45 11.69 6.47 3.94
CA ASP A 45 11.92 5.04 3.90
C ASP A 45 10.92 4.34 2.95
N THR A 46 9.65 4.74 2.98
CA THR A 46 8.64 4.33 1.98
C THR A 46 9.05 4.77 0.57
N ARG A 47 9.52 6.00 0.39
CA ARG A 47 9.99 6.47 -0.94
C ARG A 47 11.20 5.68 -1.42
N PHE A 48 12.08 5.25 -0.51
CA PHE A 48 13.18 4.35 -0.84
C PHE A 48 12.61 3.01 -1.33
N ALA A 49 11.67 2.44 -0.58
CA ALA A 49 11.09 1.14 -0.86
C ALA A 49 10.38 1.11 -2.22
N ILE A 50 9.60 2.15 -2.56
CA ILE A 50 8.96 2.31 -3.87
C ILE A 50 10.01 2.28 -5.00
N THR A 51 11.06 3.07 -4.90
CA THR A 51 12.11 3.12 -5.94
C THR A 51 12.88 1.82 -6.05
N TRP A 52 13.21 1.20 -4.91
CA TRP A 52 13.86 -0.10 -4.91
C TRP A 52 12.97 -1.17 -5.53
N PHE A 53 11.69 -1.21 -5.15
CA PHE A 53 10.71 -2.16 -5.65
C PHE A 53 10.49 -1.99 -7.16
N GLU A 54 10.37 -0.77 -7.67
CA GLU A 54 10.26 -0.52 -9.11
C GLU A 54 11.46 -1.12 -9.86
N GLN A 55 12.69 -0.84 -9.39
CA GLN A 55 13.93 -1.27 -10.06
C GLN A 55 14.23 -2.76 -9.91
N ASN A 56 14.15 -3.28 -8.68
CA ASN A 56 14.63 -4.62 -8.31
C ASN A 56 13.48 -5.56 -7.90
N GLY A 57 12.36 -5.00 -7.45
CA GLY A 57 11.28 -5.74 -6.80
C GLY A 57 11.74 -6.28 -5.47
N LEU A 58 11.33 -7.52 -5.19
CA LEU A 58 11.73 -8.27 -3.99
C LEU A 58 13.08 -9.01 -4.17
N LYS A 59 13.75 -8.84 -5.31
CA LYS A 59 15.02 -9.52 -5.60
C LYS A 59 16.20 -8.79 -4.96
N THR A 60 17.27 -9.55 -4.74
CA THR A 60 18.55 -9.04 -4.26
C THR A 60 19.22 -8.11 -5.28
N GLY A 61 19.69 -6.96 -4.80
CA GLY A 61 20.49 -5.99 -5.54
C GLY A 61 21.76 -5.58 -4.78
N ASP A 62 22.54 -4.69 -5.38
CA ASP A 62 23.81 -4.25 -4.81
C ASP A 62 23.63 -3.17 -3.73
N TYR A 63 24.40 -3.27 -2.64
CA TYR A 63 24.39 -2.26 -1.58
C TYR A 63 24.72 -0.86 -2.10
N GLY A 64 25.61 -0.73 -3.10
CA GLY A 64 25.94 0.55 -3.71
C GLY A 64 24.72 1.27 -4.28
N THR A 65 23.89 0.54 -5.03
CA THR A 65 22.62 1.07 -5.58
C THR A 65 21.66 1.46 -4.47
N ALA A 66 21.53 0.62 -3.43
CA ALA A 66 20.68 0.92 -2.27
C ALA A 66 21.14 2.20 -1.58
N ASN A 67 22.45 2.30 -1.33
CA ASN A 67 23.04 3.46 -0.69
C ASN A 67 22.79 4.74 -1.49
N SER A 68 22.92 4.72 -2.82
CA SER A 68 22.59 5.86 -3.66
C SER A 68 21.11 6.29 -3.53
N ILE A 69 20.17 5.34 -3.54
CA ILE A 69 18.73 5.60 -3.37
C ILE A 69 18.44 6.20 -1.99
N ALA A 70 19.06 5.66 -0.94
CA ALA A 70 18.90 6.11 0.44
C ALA A 70 19.46 7.52 0.66
N THR A 71 20.70 7.77 0.23
CA THR A 71 21.34 9.09 0.40
C THR A 71 20.62 10.19 -0.37
N ALA A 72 20.04 9.89 -1.53
CA ALA A 72 19.23 10.84 -2.29
C ALA A 72 17.96 11.29 -1.54
N ARG A 73 17.54 10.55 -0.51
CA ARG A 73 16.39 10.82 0.36
C ARG A 73 16.77 11.31 1.75
N GLY A 74 18.06 11.52 2.00
CA GLY A 74 18.57 11.95 3.32
C GLY A 74 18.54 10.86 4.39
N ILE A 75 18.45 9.58 4.00
CA ILE A 75 18.45 8.43 4.91
C ILE A 75 19.60 7.47 4.61
N SER A 76 19.73 6.41 5.39
CA SER A 76 20.77 5.38 5.22
C SER A 76 20.14 4.01 4.95
N VAL A 77 20.88 3.09 4.32
CA VAL A 77 20.37 1.70 4.16
C VAL A 77 20.11 1.06 5.52
N GLU A 78 20.89 1.42 6.54
CA GLU A 78 20.71 0.91 7.89
C GLU A 78 19.41 1.40 8.53
N SER A 79 18.98 2.66 8.30
CA SER A 79 17.69 3.14 8.81
C SER A 79 16.52 2.40 8.16
N VAL A 80 16.58 2.19 6.84
CA VAL A 80 15.56 1.42 6.11
C VAL A 80 15.49 -0.03 6.61
N LYS A 81 16.63 -0.61 6.99
CA LYS A 81 16.68 -1.94 7.61
C LYS A 81 16.08 -1.93 9.03
N HIS A 82 16.35 -0.90 9.82
CA HIS A 82 15.75 -0.74 11.16
C HIS A 82 14.23 -0.52 11.08
N ALA A 83 13.75 0.08 9.99
CA ALA A 83 12.33 0.23 9.64
C ALA A 83 11.72 -1.06 9.05
N GLY A 84 12.34 -2.25 9.21
CA GLY A 84 11.75 -3.51 8.74
C GLY A 84 11.51 -3.64 7.23
N ILE A 85 12.02 -2.74 6.38
CA ILE A 85 11.73 -2.75 4.93
C ILE A 85 12.70 -3.68 4.18
N VAL A 86 13.99 -3.65 4.55
CA VAL A 86 15.03 -4.38 3.82
C VAL A 86 15.90 -5.25 4.72
N GLU A 87 16.40 -6.34 4.14
CA GLU A 87 17.59 -7.01 4.64
C GLU A 87 18.84 -6.43 3.93
N SER A 88 19.91 -6.22 4.70
CA SER A 88 21.23 -5.84 4.19
C SER A 88 22.30 -6.73 4.80
N ALA A 89 22.95 -7.55 3.95
CA ALA A 89 23.99 -8.49 4.34
C ALA A 89 24.97 -8.76 3.18
N ALA A 90 26.25 -8.99 3.50
CA ALA A 90 27.27 -9.37 2.53
C ALA A 90 27.36 -8.47 1.26
N GLY A 91 27.16 -7.15 1.42
CA GLY A 91 27.19 -6.20 0.30
C GLY A 91 25.96 -6.25 -0.61
N LYS A 92 24.90 -6.92 -0.18
CA LYS A 92 23.64 -7.09 -0.89
C LYS A 92 22.48 -6.56 -0.08
N VAL A 93 21.45 -6.10 -0.77
CA VAL A 93 20.21 -5.57 -0.19
C VAL A 93 19.01 -6.17 -0.90
N ARG A 94 17.92 -6.44 -0.19
CA ARG A 94 16.63 -6.81 -0.76
C ARG A 94 15.50 -6.35 0.16
N ILE A 95 14.32 -6.11 -0.40
CA ILE A 95 13.11 -5.92 0.40
C ILE A 95 12.71 -7.24 1.06
N LEU A 96 12.25 -7.18 2.30
CA LEU A 96 11.67 -8.35 3.00
C LEU A 96 10.38 -8.80 2.31
N VAL A 97 10.20 -10.10 2.13
CA VAL A 97 8.92 -10.63 1.66
C VAL A 97 7.89 -10.67 2.79
N ARG A 98 6.59 -10.73 2.47
CA ARG A 98 5.51 -10.71 3.48
C ARG A 98 5.66 -11.78 4.57
N ASP A 99 6.19 -12.95 4.22
CA ASP A 99 6.42 -14.06 5.15
C ASP A 99 7.59 -13.83 6.12
N GLU A 100 8.43 -12.82 5.87
CA GLU A 100 9.57 -12.44 6.71
C GLU A 100 9.27 -11.26 7.64
N LEU A 101 8.09 -10.65 7.49
CA LEU A 101 7.64 -9.58 8.36
C LEU A 101 7.34 -10.12 9.76
N ASP A 102 7.57 -9.29 10.78
CA ASP A 102 7.32 -9.66 12.17
C ASP A 102 5.83 -10.01 12.37
N GLU A 103 5.56 -11.17 12.98
CA GLU A 103 4.19 -11.64 13.25
C GLU A 103 3.54 -10.88 14.39
N ASP A 104 4.34 -10.37 15.33
CA ASP A 104 3.88 -9.65 16.51
C ASP A 104 3.91 -8.12 16.31
N TRP A 105 4.11 -7.66 15.07
CA TRP A 105 4.17 -6.23 14.74
C TRP A 105 2.85 -5.52 15.09
N ASP A 106 2.97 -4.42 15.84
CA ASP A 106 1.87 -3.55 16.22
C ASP A 106 2.19 -2.10 15.83
N PRO A 107 1.42 -1.46 14.94
CA PRO A 107 1.67 -0.08 14.53
C PRO A 107 1.57 0.93 15.68
N GLU A 108 0.93 0.57 16.79
CA GLU A 108 0.83 1.45 17.97
C GLU A 108 2.12 1.47 18.82
N ASP A 109 2.93 0.40 18.74
CA ASP A 109 4.20 0.26 19.49
C ASP A 109 5.43 0.57 18.62
N ASP A 110 5.24 0.73 17.31
CA ASP A 110 6.30 1.02 16.36
C ASP A 110 6.77 2.49 16.43
N ARG A 111 8.03 2.68 16.81
CA ARG A 111 8.65 4.01 16.96
C ARG A 111 9.13 4.60 15.64
N HIS A 112 9.18 3.80 14.57
CA HIS A 112 9.60 4.21 13.25
C HIS A 112 8.60 3.78 12.18
N LEU A 113 7.30 3.90 12.50
CA LEU A 113 6.21 3.51 11.64
C LEU A 113 6.32 4.11 10.22
N THR A 114 6.47 3.24 9.22
CA THR A 114 6.43 3.64 7.80
C THR A 114 5.11 3.27 7.12
N VAL A 115 4.75 4.01 6.08
CA VAL A 115 3.57 3.68 5.25
C VAL A 115 3.78 2.34 4.53
N TRP A 116 5.04 2.02 4.16
CA TRP A 116 5.41 0.74 3.57
C TRP A 116 5.09 -0.44 4.48
N GLU A 117 5.56 -0.43 5.73
CA GLU A 117 5.26 -1.50 6.69
C GLU A 117 3.76 -1.65 6.89
N CYS A 118 3.06 -0.55 7.14
CA CYS A 118 1.60 -0.56 7.29
C CYS A 118 0.90 -1.27 6.13
N LEU A 119 1.27 -0.94 4.89
CA LEU A 119 0.68 -1.58 3.72
C LEU A 119 1.03 -3.08 3.66
N GLN A 120 2.30 -3.45 3.83
CA GLN A 120 2.71 -4.85 3.66
C GLN A 120 2.12 -5.77 4.74
N HIS A 121 2.05 -5.32 5.99
CA HIS A 121 1.36 -6.04 7.06
C HIS A 121 -0.14 -6.15 6.78
N LEU A 122 -0.77 -5.08 6.30
CA LEU A 122 -2.19 -5.11 5.95
C LEU A 122 -2.49 -6.04 4.77
N VAL A 123 -1.66 -6.05 3.73
CA VAL A 123 -1.79 -6.99 2.61
C VAL A 123 -1.57 -8.43 3.09
N ARG A 124 -0.56 -8.68 3.91
CA ARG A 124 -0.32 -10.02 4.50
C ARG A 124 -1.55 -10.53 5.27
N GLN A 125 -2.14 -9.67 6.11
CA GLN A 125 -3.32 -9.99 6.90
C GLN A 125 -4.56 -10.21 6.00
N HIS A 126 -4.72 -9.39 4.95
CA HIS A 126 -5.81 -9.52 3.98
C HIS A 126 -5.67 -10.77 3.09
N GLU A 127 -4.47 -11.12 2.63
CA GLU A 127 -4.23 -12.36 1.87
C GLU A 127 -4.55 -13.61 2.69
N LYS A 128 -4.34 -13.56 4.00
CA LYS A 128 -4.59 -14.66 4.93
C LYS A 128 -6.07 -14.80 5.27
N ASP A 129 -6.71 -13.71 5.70
CA ASP A 129 -8.02 -13.76 6.36
C ASP A 129 -9.10 -12.91 5.66
N GLY A 130 -8.76 -12.21 4.56
CA GLY A 130 -9.67 -11.33 3.82
C GLY A 130 -10.19 -10.16 4.67
N ILE A 131 -11.47 -9.82 4.49
CA ILE A 131 -12.19 -8.83 5.33
C ILE A 131 -12.57 -9.48 6.67
N SER A 132 -11.58 -9.73 7.52
CA SER A 132 -11.77 -10.30 8.86
C SER A 132 -11.83 -9.22 9.94
N HIS A 133 -12.21 -9.62 11.17
CA HIS A 133 -12.11 -8.75 12.34
C HIS A 133 -10.66 -8.28 12.56
N ASP A 134 -9.69 -9.17 12.45
CA ASP A 134 -8.28 -8.87 12.71
C ASP A 134 -7.72 -7.92 11.64
N THR A 135 -8.08 -8.11 10.37
CA THR A 135 -7.73 -7.18 9.28
C THR A 135 -8.31 -5.79 9.52
N ALA A 136 -9.57 -5.72 9.99
CA ALA A 136 -10.23 -4.45 10.30
C ALA A 136 -9.64 -3.78 11.55
N VAL A 137 -9.26 -4.54 12.58
CA VAL A 137 -8.52 -4.03 13.75
C VAL A 137 -7.18 -3.45 13.32
N LEU A 138 -6.43 -4.16 12.47
CA LEU A 138 -5.15 -3.68 11.96
C LEU A 138 -5.30 -2.36 11.21
N LEU A 139 -6.24 -2.28 10.26
CA LEU A 139 -6.53 -1.03 9.56
C LEU A 139 -6.93 0.10 10.53
N LYS A 140 -7.72 -0.22 11.56
CA LYS A 140 -8.12 0.76 12.58
C LYS A 140 -6.92 1.30 13.37
N LYS A 141 -5.93 0.46 13.69
CA LYS A 141 -4.71 0.93 14.36
C LYS A 141 -3.84 1.80 13.44
N ILE A 142 -3.80 1.48 12.15
CA ILE A 142 -3.11 2.24 11.10
C ILE A 142 -3.80 3.60 10.81
N ASN A 143 -4.99 3.88 11.35
CA ASN A 143 -5.92 4.96 10.98
C ASN A 143 -5.28 6.32 10.60
N THR A 144 -4.25 6.80 11.31
CA THR A 144 -3.59 8.07 10.98
C THR A 144 -2.88 8.07 9.61
N GLN A 145 -2.51 6.90 9.10
CA GLN A 145 -1.85 6.67 7.83
C GLN A 145 -2.76 5.96 6.81
N ALA A 146 -4.04 5.72 7.11
CA ALA A 146 -4.90 4.87 6.28
C ALA A 146 -5.01 5.37 4.83
N GLU A 147 -5.20 6.68 4.61
CA GLU A 147 -5.24 7.24 3.25
C GLU A 147 -3.88 7.08 2.54
N ALA A 148 -2.77 7.35 3.23
CA ALA A 148 -1.43 7.16 2.66
C ALA A 148 -1.17 5.68 2.30
N VAL A 149 -1.62 4.73 3.12
CA VAL A 149 -1.54 3.29 2.83
C VAL A 149 -2.35 2.93 1.60
N LYS A 150 -3.53 3.51 1.44
CA LYS A 150 -4.36 3.33 0.24
C LYS A 150 -3.68 3.87 -1.02
N ASP A 151 -3.14 5.08 -0.94
CA ASP A 151 -2.40 5.69 -2.04
C ASP A 151 -1.16 4.85 -2.41
N LEU A 152 -0.45 4.33 -1.41
CA LEU A 152 0.66 3.43 -1.63
C LEU A 152 0.20 2.11 -2.28
N ALA A 153 -0.96 1.56 -1.90
CA ALA A 153 -1.51 0.36 -2.55
C ALA A 153 -1.76 0.58 -4.04
N TYR A 154 -2.33 1.73 -4.42
CA TYR A 154 -2.49 2.10 -5.83
C TYR A 154 -1.14 2.26 -6.53
N CYS A 155 -0.16 2.88 -5.86
CA CYS A 155 1.19 3.04 -6.39
C CYS A 155 1.85 1.69 -6.68
N LEU A 156 1.82 0.75 -5.73
CA LEU A 156 2.43 -0.56 -5.90
C LEU A 156 1.65 -1.45 -6.85
N TYR A 157 0.33 -1.29 -6.95
CA TYR A 157 -0.47 -1.92 -7.99
C TYR A 157 -0.02 -1.49 -9.38
N ASP A 158 0.09 -0.17 -9.63
CA ASP A 158 0.55 0.34 -10.92
C ASP A 158 1.96 -0.17 -11.28
N ILE A 159 2.90 -0.05 -10.35
CA ILE A 159 4.28 -0.53 -10.54
C ILE A 159 4.27 -2.03 -10.85
N SER A 160 3.48 -2.82 -10.14
CA SER A 160 3.41 -4.27 -10.34
C SER A 160 2.75 -4.62 -11.67
N ALA A 161 1.62 -4.00 -12.01
CA ALA A 161 0.84 -4.31 -13.21
C ALA A 161 1.51 -3.82 -14.50
N ASN A 162 1.98 -2.56 -14.51
CA ASN A 162 2.41 -1.88 -15.72
C ASN A 162 3.94 -1.90 -15.91
N LYS A 163 4.70 -1.55 -14.86
CA LYS A 163 6.16 -1.41 -14.98
C LYS A 163 6.89 -2.75 -14.88
N ARG A 164 6.54 -3.55 -13.86
CA ARG A 164 7.20 -4.82 -13.56
C ARG A 164 6.53 -6.03 -14.21
N LYS A 165 5.25 -5.92 -14.53
CA LYS A 165 4.41 -7.03 -15.03
C LYS A 165 4.43 -8.23 -14.07
N ASP A 166 4.45 -7.95 -12.77
CA ASP A 166 4.37 -8.93 -11.70
C ASP A 166 2.91 -9.16 -11.33
N ALA A 167 2.29 -10.17 -11.94
CA ALA A 167 0.87 -10.47 -11.76
C ALA A 167 0.53 -10.89 -10.32
N LYS A 168 1.46 -11.51 -9.59
CA LYS A 168 1.22 -11.95 -8.21
C LYS A 168 1.05 -10.73 -7.30
N GLU A 169 2.03 -9.82 -7.35
CA GLU A 169 2.00 -8.59 -6.56
C GLU A 169 0.82 -7.69 -6.95
N ALA A 170 0.56 -7.54 -8.26
CA ALA A 170 -0.58 -6.76 -8.73
C ALA A 170 -1.93 -7.31 -8.22
N THR A 171 -2.09 -8.64 -8.16
CA THR A 171 -3.31 -9.27 -7.65
C THR A 171 -3.53 -8.97 -6.17
N ALA A 172 -2.46 -9.04 -5.36
CA ALA A 172 -2.54 -8.76 -3.93
C ALA A 172 -2.98 -7.32 -3.63
N TYR A 173 -2.32 -6.33 -4.25
CA TYR A 173 -2.68 -4.91 -4.07
C TYR A 173 -4.09 -4.61 -4.60
N ASN A 174 -4.46 -5.16 -5.76
CA ASN A 174 -5.79 -4.96 -6.33
C ASN A 174 -6.91 -5.55 -5.44
N ALA A 175 -6.67 -6.71 -4.82
CA ALA A 175 -7.63 -7.32 -3.90
C ALA A 175 -7.88 -6.41 -2.68
N LEU A 176 -6.82 -5.88 -2.06
CA LEU A 176 -6.95 -4.95 -0.94
C LEU A 176 -7.66 -3.65 -1.35
N ILE A 177 -7.33 -3.09 -2.53
CA ILE A 177 -7.98 -1.88 -3.07
C ILE A 177 -9.48 -2.09 -3.27
N ALA A 178 -9.86 -3.25 -3.84
CA ALA A 178 -11.27 -3.57 -4.11
C ALA A 178 -12.10 -3.65 -2.82
N ASP A 179 -11.51 -4.21 -1.76
CA ASP A 179 -12.16 -4.41 -0.47
C ASP A 179 -12.05 -3.19 0.47
N TRP A 180 -11.26 -2.17 0.09
CA TRP A 180 -10.90 -1.05 0.96
C TRP A 180 -12.10 -0.36 1.63
N ALA A 181 -13.18 -0.13 0.85
CA ALA A 181 -14.37 0.55 1.35
C ALA A 181 -15.14 -0.28 2.39
N GLU A 182 -15.21 -1.60 2.21
CA GLU A 182 -15.84 -2.51 3.16
C GLU A 182 -14.97 -2.70 4.40
N LEU A 183 -13.66 -2.85 4.21
CA LEU A 183 -12.69 -2.95 5.29
C LEU A 183 -12.68 -1.69 6.17
N THR A 184 -12.75 -0.50 5.58
CA THR A 184 -12.84 0.78 6.31
C THR A 184 -14.14 0.87 7.12
N LYS A 185 -15.27 0.41 6.56
CA LYS A 185 -16.54 0.34 7.30
C LYS A 185 -16.45 -0.63 8.47
N ALA A 186 -15.85 -1.81 8.26
CA ALA A 186 -15.65 -2.79 9.31
C ALA A 186 -14.74 -2.22 10.42
N ALA A 187 -13.66 -1.54 10.05
CA ALA A 187 -12.74 -0.87 10.98
C ALA A 187 -13.47 0.19 11.83
N ALA A 188 -14.32 1.01 11.20
CA ALA A 188 -15.12 2.02 11.88
C ALA A 188 -16.18 1.43 12.84
N ALA A 189 -16.70 0.24 12.54
CA ALA A 189 -17.68 -0.47 13.37
C ALA A 189 -17.08 -1.16 14.60
N ILE A 190 -15.75 -1.28 14.67
CA ILE A 190 -15.07 -1.81 15.86
C ILE A 190 -15.18 -0.75 16.96
N HIS A 191 -16.06 -0.98 17.93
CA HIS A 191 -16.03 -0.27 19.20
C HIS A 191 -14.97 -0.91 20.10
N ASP A 192 -14.15 -0.09 20.73
CA ASP A 192 -13.09 -0.55 21.63
C ASP A 192 -13.71 -1.26 22.85
N THR A 193 -13.86 -2.57 22.75
CA THR A 193 -14.41 -3.42 23.82
C THR A 193 -13.40 -3.66 24.94
N ARG A 194 -12.20 -3.04 24.88
CA ARG A 194 -11.26 -3.04 26.02
C ARG A 194 -11.76 -2.17 27.19
N GLY A 195 -12.65 -1.21 26.96
CA GLY A 195 -13.30 -0.43 28.04
C GLY A 195 -14.41 -1.18 28.80
N ASP A 196 -15.08 -2.14 28.15
CA ASP A 196 -16.29 -2.78 28.71
C ASP A 196 -16.02 -4.04 29.54
N ARG A 197 -14.81 -4.61 29.46
CA ARG A 197 -14.42 -5.76 30.31
C ARG A 197 -14.12 -5.38 31.76
N GLN A 198 -13.77 -4.12 32.04
CA GLN A 198 -13.44 -3.69 33.41
C GLN A 198 -14.70 -3.34 34.23
N ILE A 199 -15.82 -2.99 33.60
CA ILE A 199 -17.06 -2.59 34.31
C ILE A 199 -17.88 -3.81 34.76
N ARG A 200 -17.62 -4.99 34.19
CA ARG A 200 -18.44 -6.20 34.45
C ARG A 200 -17.96 -7.08 35.61
N LEU A 201 -16.97 -6.64 36.39
CA LEU A 201 -16.42 -7.36 37.55
C LEU A 201 -16.74 -6.72 38.92
N ASP A 202 -17.42 -5.57 38.97
CA ASP A 202 -17.73 -4.86 40.23
C ASP A 202 -19.25 -4.68 40.48
N ILE A 203 -20.07 -5.74 40.30
CA ILE A 203 -21.44 -5.82 40.85
C ILE A 203 -21.70 -7.23 41.39
#